data_AF-A0A535BT18-F1
#
_entry.id   AF-A0A535BT18-F1
#
_cell.length_a   1.000
_cell.length_b   1.000
_cell.length_c   1.000
_cell.angle_alpha   90.00
_cell.angle_beta   90.00
_cell.angle_gamma   90.00
#
_symmetry.space_group_name_H-M   'P 1'
#
loop_
_entity.id
_entity.type
_entity.pdbx_description
1 polymer ?
#
loop_
_entity_poly.entity_id
_entity_poly.type
_entity_poly.pdbx_seq_one_letter_code
_entity_poly.pdbx_strand_id
1 'polypeptide(L)'
;MVLAEFDQVLIDRLAISGWKVVQGRVTTLRLWLQLWDAQTGRLLWESAGEATVASELLRPERTVPLHGIARKLWLRMIREGLLDRRSQ
;
A
#
# COMPACT_ATOMS: atom_id res chain seq x y z
N MET A 1 -18.81 -10.35 -3.74
CA MET A 1 -18.21 -9.20 -4.44
C MET A 1 -17.10 -8.63 -3.58
N VAL A 2 -15.98 -8.20 -4.14
CA VAL A 2 -14.89 -7.55 -3.39
C VAL A 2 -14.86 -6.08 -3.76
N LEU A 3 -14.86 -5.20 -2.75
CA LEU A 3 -14.72 -3.76 -2.92
C LEU A 3 -13.38 -3.31 -2.34
N ALA A 4 -12.68 -2.42 -3.05
CA ALA A 4 -11.41 -1.86 -2.62
C ALA A 4 -11.38 -0.33 -2.79
N GLU A 5 -10.92 0.39 -1.77
CA GLU A 5 -10.68 1.84 -1.81
C GLU A 5 -9.17 2.12 -1.67
N PHE A 6 -8.69 3.13 -2.41
CA PHE A 6 -7.28 3.47 -2.56
C PHE A 6 -7.06 4.97 -2.30
N ASP A 7 -6.11 5.29 -1.42
CA ASP A 7 -5.63 6.66 -1.20
C ASP A 7 -4.09 6.71 -1.24
N GLN A 8 -3.55 7.70 -1.94
CA GLN A 8 -2.11 7.88 -2.14
C GLN A 8 -1.67 9.30 -1.82
N VAL A 9 -0.70 9.40 -0.91
CA VAL A 9 -0.05 10.67 -0.56
C VAL A 9 1.42 10.63 -0.99
N LEU A 10 1.82 11.57 -1.84
CA LEU A 10 3.21 11.77 -2.26
C LEU A 10 3.79 13.00 -1.56
N ILE A 11 4.92 12.82 -0.86
CA ILE A 11 5.66 13.91 -0.23
C ILE A 11 7.08 13.92 -0.79
N ASP A 12 7.42 14.99 -1.52
CA ASP A 12 8.78 15.22 -1.99
C ASP A 12 9.57 15.97 -0.88
N ARG A 13 10.70 15.41 -0.47
CA ARG A 13 11.63 16.01 0.51
C ARG A 13 12.94 16.39 -0.15
N LEU A 14 13.42 17.59 0.14
CA LEU A 14 14.68 18.13 -0.36
C LEU A 14 15.66 18.28 0.81
N ALA A 15 16.82 17.62 0.73
CA ALA A 15 17.87 17.75 1.73
C ALA A 15 19.15 18.30 1.08
N ILE A 16 19.75 19.32 1.69
CA ILE A 16 21.00 19.95 1.24
C ILE A 16 22.09 19.58 2.25
N SER A 17 23.07 18.79 1.82
CA SER A 17 24.25 18.45 2.63
C SER A 17 25.52 18.75 1.86
N GLY A 18 26.28 19.75 2.31
CA GLY A 18 27.60 20.13 1.83
C GLY A 18 27.62 20.63 0.39
N TRP A 19 27.42 19.74 -0.59
CA TRP A 19 27.51 19.97 -2.04
C TRP A 19 26.51 19.10 -2.84
N LYS A 20 25.65 18.33 -2.17
CA LYS A 20 24.77 17.32 -2.80
C LYS A 20 23.31 17.59 -2.45
N VAL A 21 22.49 17.79 -3.47
CA VAL A 21 21.02 17.83 -3.34
C VAL A 21 20.51 16.39 -3.40
N VAL A 22 19.89 15.91 -2.32
CA VAL A 22 19.21 14.62 -2.30
C VAL A 22 17.71 14.89 -2.31
N GLN A 23 17.04 14.47 -3.38
CA GLN A 23 15.59 14.50 -3.47
C GLN A 23 15.05 13.12 -3.09
N GLY A 24 14.29 13.07 -2.00
CA GLY A 24 13.60 11.88 -1.53
C GLY A 24 12.12 11.96 -1.85
N ARG A 25 11.52 10.84 -2.25
CA ARG A 25 10.08 10.70 -2.43
C ARG A 25 9.54 9.73 -1.39
N VAL A 26 8.61 10.19 -0.56
CA VAL A 26 7.83 9.32 0.32
C VAL A 26 6.48 9.07 -0.33
N THR A 27 6.14 7.80 -0.50
CA THR A 27 4.83 7.35 -0.99
C THR A 27 4.14 6.57 0.12
N THR A 28 3.03 7.11 0.61
CA THR A 28 2.13 6.40 1.52
C THR A 28 0.95 5.87 0.72
N LEU A 29 0.65 4.59 0.89
CA LEU A 29 -0.46 3.90 0.28
C LEU A 29 -1.39 3.34 1.36
N ARG A 30 -2.67 3.69 1.29
CA ARG A 30 -3.72 3.13 2.14
C ARG A 30 -4.67 2.32 1.28
N LEU A 31 -4.98 1.11 1.73
CA LEU A 31 -5.95 0.20 1.10
C LEU A 31 -7.02 -0.20 2.11
N TRP A 32 -8.27 -0.12 1.69
CA TRP A 32 -9.42 -0.69 2.39
C TRP A 32 -9.99 -1.82 1.56
N LEU A 33 -10.20 -2.99 2.15
CA LEU A 33 -10.72 -4.18 1.47
C LEU A 33 -11.96 -4.68 2.19
N GLN A 34 -13.01 -4.96 1.42
CA GLN A 34 -14.24 -5.59 1.91
C GLN A 34 -14.60 -6.80 1.06
N LEU A 35 -15.01 -7.88 1.72
CA LEU A 35 -15.55 -9.08 1.11
C LEU A 35 -17.03 -9.21 1.44
N TRP A 36 -17.85 -9.24 0.40
CA TRP A 36 -19.30 -9.35 0.51
C TRP A 36 -19.80 -10.69 -0.05
N ASP A 37 -20.76 -11.29 0.63
CA ASP A 37 -21.60 -12.34 0.09
C ASP A 37 -22.50 -11.75 -1.00
N ALA A 38 -22.41 -12.28 -2.22
CA ALA A 38 -23.11 -11.72 -3.37
C ALA A 38 -24.61 -12.05 -3.40
N GLN A 39 -25.04 -13.10 -2.69
CA GLN A 39 -26.43 -13.56 -2.70
C GLN A 39 -27.23 -12.86 -1.60
N THR A 40 -26.61 -12.69 -0.43
CA THR A 40 -27.26 -12.12 0.76
C THR A 40 -26.94 -10.64 0.97
N GLY A 41 -25.91 -10.11 0.29
CA GLY A 41 -25.42 -8.75 0.52
C GLY A 41 -24.73 -8.58 1.88
N ARG A 42 -24.40 -9.67 2.57
CA ARG A 42 -23.76 -9.61 3.89
C ARG A 42 -22.26 -9.37 3.77
N LEU A 43 -21.72 -8.42 4.53
CA LEU A 43 -20.27 -8.25 4.69
C LEU A 43 -19.70 -9.46 5.45
N LEU A 44 -18.77 -10.18 4.83
CA LEU A 44 -18.12 -11.36 5.39
C LEU A 44 -16.77 -11.02 6.04
N TRP A 45 -16.08 -10.00 5.54
CA TRP A 45 -14.77 -9.59 6.04
C TRP A 45 -14.41 -8.19 5.59
N GLU A 46 -13.62 -7.50 6.41
CA GLU A 46 -13.10 -6.17 6.14
C GLU A 46 -11.70 -6.02 6.71
N SER A 47 -10.84 -5.25 6.04
CA SER A 47 -9.50 -4.92 6.50
C SER A 47 -8.99 -3.60 5.93
N ALA A 48 -8.26 -2.85 6.74
CA ALA A 48 -7.52 -1.66 6.36
C ALA A 48 -6.01 -1.91 6.49
N GLY A 49 -5.23 -1.45 5.52
CA GLY A 49 -3.79 -1.58 5.55
C GLY A 49 -3.10 -0.34 5.00
N GLU A 50 -1.94 -0.02 5.56
CA GLU A 50 -1.07 1.06 5.08
C GLU A 50 0.33 0.53 4.77
N ALA A 51 0.94 1.09 3.73
CA ALA A 51 2.33 0.88 3.36
C ALA A 51 3.00 2.21 3.00
N THR A 52 4.12 2.50 3.64
CA THR A 52 4.91 3.71 3.37
C THR A 52 6.27 3.31 2.81
N VAL A 53 6.64 3.90 1.66
CA VAL A 53 7.92 3.64 0.98
C VAL A 53 8.64 4.95 0.74
N ALA A 54 9.88 5.05 1.21
CA ALA A 54 10.80 6.12 0.86
C ALA A 54 11.69 5.67 -0.30
N SER A 55 11.82 6.48 -1.34
CA SER A 55 12.71 6.25 -2.50
C SER A 55 13.58 7.47 -2.73
N GLU A 56 14.85 7.27 -3.06
CA GLU A 56 15.75 8.35 -3.49
C GLU A 56 15.57 8.58 -4.99
N LEU A 57 15.18 9.79 -5.40
CA LEU A 57 14.95 10.15 -6.81
C LEU A 57 16.26 10.28 -7.62
N LEU A 58 17.42 10.22 -6.97
CA LEU A 58 18.73 10.32 -7.62
C LEU A 58 19.08 9.11 -8.52
N ARG A 59 18.29 8.02 -8.46
CA ARG A 59 18.47 6.84 -9.32
C ARG A 59 17.12 6.42 -9.91
N PRO A 60 16.82 6.77 -11.17
CA PRO A 60 15.56 6.43 -11.84
C PRO A 60 15.22 4.93 -11.74
N GLU A 61 16.27 4.11 -11.74
CA GLU A 61 16.24 2.64 -11.75
C GLU A 61 15.83 2.02 -10.41
N ARG A 62 15.73 2.81 -9.33
CA ARG A 62 15.35 2.36 -7.98
C ARG A 62 13.98 2.85 -7.53
N THR A 63 13.23 3.53 -8.40
CA THR A 63 11.86 3.93 -8.08
C THR A 63 11.02 2.67 -7.90
N VAL A 64 10.58 2.38 -6.67
CA VAL A 64 9.67 1.24 -6.45
C VAL A 64 8.34 1.59 -7.13
N PRO A 65 7.88 0.82 -8.13
CA PRO A 65 6.62 1.12 -8.79
C PRO A 65 5.48 0.96 -7.79
N LEU A 66 4.56 1.93 -7.77
CA LEU A 66 3.36 1.95 -6.93
C LEU A 66 2.60 0.61 -6.96
N HIS A 67 2.48 0.02 -8.16
CA HIS A 67 1.88 -1.30 -8.36
C HIS A 67 2.54 -2.39 -7.48
N GLY A 68 3.87 -2.36 -7.34
CA GLY A 68 4.61 -3.27 -6.49
C GLY A 68 4.30 -3.08 -5.01
N ILE A 69 4.09 -1.84 -4.57
CA ILE A 69 3.70 -1.51 -3.19
C ILE A 69 2.28 -2.01 -2.92
N ALA A 70 1.34 -1.72 -3.83
CA ALA A 70 -0.05 -2.16 -3.74
C ALA A 70 -0.17 -3.68 -3.71
N ARG A 71 0.54 -4.39 -4.59
CA ARG A 71 0.54 -5.86 -4.63
C ARG A 71 1.05 -6.47 -3.33
N LYS A 72 2.14 -5.94 -2.77
CA LYS A 72 2.69 -6.42 -1.49
C LYS A 72 1.73 -6.18 -0.34
N LEU A 73 1.15 -4.97 -0.25
CA LEU A 73 0.20 -4.62 0.79
C LEU A 73 -1.05 -5.50 0.71
N TRP A 74 -1.60 -5.68 -0.50
CA TRP A 74 -2.77 -6.53 -0.72
C TRP A 74 -2.54 -7.99 -0.36
N LEU A 75 -1.42 -8.58 -0.82
CA LEU A 75 -1.06 -9.97 -0.49
C LEU A 75 -0.91 -10.19 1.02
N ARG A 76 -0.30 -9.21 1.72
CA ARG A 76 -0.18 -9.23 3.18
C ARG A 76 -1.56 -9.25 3.84
N MET A 77 -2.44 -8.32 3.46
CA MET A 77 -3.78 -8.20 4.03
C MET A 77 -4.63 -9.46 3.82
N ILE A 78 -4.55 -10.10 2.64
CA ILE A 78 -5.26 -11.36 2.39
C ILE A 78 -4.69 -12.49 3.24
N ARG A 79 -3.37 -12.70 3.24
CA ARG A 79 -2.76 -13.84 3.94
C ARG A 79 -3.02 -13.77 5.44
N GLU A 80 -2.66 -12.64 6.04
CA GLU A 80 -2.72 -12.47 7.50
C GLU A 80 -4.16 -12.20 7.98
N GLY A 81 -4.94 -11.44 7.19
CA GLY A 81 -6.25 -10.98 7.64
C GLY A 81 -7.41 -11.90 7.26
N LEU A 82 -7.35 -12.54 6.09
CA LEU A 82 -8.45 -13.35 5.55
C LEU A 82 -8.20 -14.86 5.65
N LEU A 83 -6.98 -15.32 5.33
CA LEU A 83 -6.67 -16.74 5.26
C LEU A 83 -6.32 -17.31 6.65
N ASP A 84 -5.41 -16.68 7.39
CA ASP A 84 -5.02 -17.14 8.73
C ASP A 84 -6.16 -17.05 9.75
N ARG A 85 -7.16 -16.18 9.51
CA ARG A 85 -8.38 -16.12 10.34
C ARG A 85 -9.31 -17.32 10.15
N ARG A 86 -9.26 -18.00 9.00
CA ARG A 86 -10.15 -19.14 8.69
C ARG A 86 -9.59 -20.50 9.10
N SER A 87 -8.34 -20.55 9.57
CA SER A 87 -7.69 -21.77 10.07
C SER A 87 -7.79 -21.95 11.59
N GLN A 88 -8.45 -21.01 12.30
CA GLN A 88 -8.87 -21.11 13.70
C GLN A 88 -10.38 -21.27 13.80
#